data_AF-A0A5B8R278-F1
#
_entry.id   AF-A0A5B8R278-F1
#
_cell.length_a   1.000
_cell.length_b   1.000
_cell.length_c   1.000
_cell.angle_alpha   90.00
_cell.angle_beta   90.00
_cell.angle_gamma   90.00
#
_symmetry.space_group_name_H-M   'P 1'
#
loop_
_entity.id
_entity.type
_entity.pdbx_description
1 polymer ?
#
loop_
_entity_poly.entity_id
_entity_poly.type
_entity_poly.pdbx_seq_one_letter_code
_entity_poly.pdbx_strand_id
1 'polypeptide(L)'
;MGAGHFCLANASTVHIELPFDEAWEPWELHDETQWFIDDVKATVQSLLPKSFTEPTFNVRTRDGEIIAENGFYKVLLTSWCSYIAISVQIKEANWSEPWEFNPLALFHHASASTKLFDELSEQYEVRIATSAWTSGAYIREAA
;
A
#
# COMPACT_ATOMS: atom_id res chain seq x y z
N MET A 1 -5.89 16.41 -8.62
CA MET A 1 -4.69 15.59 -8.89
C MET A 1 -4.75 14.42 -7.94
N GLY A 2 -4.70 13.17 -8.43
CA GLY A 2 -4.63 12.01 -7.53
C GLY A 2 -3.36 12.02 -6.68
N ALA A 3 -3.26 11.17 -5.65
CA ALA A 3 -2.17 11.18 -4.68
C ALA A 3 -0.76 10.83 -5.22
N GLY A 4 -0.57 10.78 -6.54
CA GLY A 4 0.73 10.55 -7.17
C GLY A 4 1.23 9.09 -7.09
N HIS A 5 0.44 8.17 -6.53
CA HIS A 5 0.85 6.77 -6.32
C HIS A 5 1.09 5.97 -7.58
N PHE A 6 0.53 6.41 -8.72
CA PHE A 6 0.85 5.83 -10.03
C PHE A 6 2.35 5.90 -10.35
N CYS A 7 3.09 6.83 -9.75
CA CYS A 7 4.51 7.07 -10.04
C CYS A 7 5.45 6.63 -8.90
N LEU A 8 4.99 5.84 -7.91
CA LEU A 8 5.88 5.34 -6.87
C LEU A 8 6.95 4.43 -7.50
N ALA A 9 8.20 4.84 -7.38
CA ALA A 9 9.32 4.05 -7.88
C ALA A 9 9.43 2.74 -7.08
N ASN A 10 9.69 1.64 -7.82
CA ASN A 10 9.93 0.32 -7.24
C ASN A 10 8.79 -0.17 -6.31
N ALA A 11 7.55 0.20 -6.63
CA ALA A 11 6.37 -0.17 -5.86
C ALA A 11 5.31 -0.85 -6.73
N SER A 12 4.58 -1.79 -6.12
CA SER A 12 3.30 -2.27 -6.65
C SER A 12 2.20 -1.72 -5.76
N THR A 13 1.13 -1.20 -6.34
CA THR A 13 0.08 -0.50 -5.61
C THR A 13 -1.30 -0.99 -6.02
N VAL A 14 -2.14 -1.18 -5.02
CA VAL A 14 -3.58 -1.38 -5.19
C VAL A 14 -4.36 -0.33 -4.40
N HIS A 15 -5.59 -0.08 -4.83
CA HIS A 15 -6.50 0.86 -4.20
C HIS A 15 -7.71 0.13 -3.62
N ILE A 16 -8.16 0.58 -2.47
CA ILE A 16 -9.41 0.17 -1.82
C ILE A 16 -10.29 1.41 -1.82
N GLU A 17 -11.46 1.35 -2.45
CA GLU A 17 -12.41 2.46 -2.45
C GLU A 17 -13.00 2.62 -1.04
N LEU A 18 -13.12 3.88 -0.59
CA LEU A 18 -13.80 4.17 0.65
C LEU A 18 -15.31 3.95 0.45
N PRO A 19 -16.04 3.45 1.47
CA PRO A 19 -17.47 3.14 1.36
C PRO A 19 -18.39 4.37 1.29
N PHE A 20 -17.86 5.57 1.03
CA PHE A 20 -18.58 6.83 1.06
C PHE A 20 -18.66 7.44 -0.35
N ASP A 21 -19.88 7.78 -0.78
CA ASP A 21 -20.19 8.27 -2.13
C ASP A 21 -19.82 9.75 -2.36
N GLU A 22 -19.56 10.52 -1.30
CA GLU A 22 -19.28 11.94 -1.41
C GLU A 22 -17.78 12.20 -1.63
N ALA A 23 -17.46 13.12 -2.54
CA ALA A 23 -16.10 13.58 -2.74
C ALA A 23 -15.73 14.55 -1.61
N TRP A 24 -15.33 14.01 -0.46
CA TRP A 24 -14.90 14.82 0.68
C TRP A 24 -13.59 15.55 0.35
N GLU A 25 -13.51 16.82 0.72
CA GLU A 25 -12.26 17.57 0.59
C GLU A 25 -11.22 16.94 1.55
N PRO A 26 -9.92 16.89 1.19
CA PRO A 26 -8.89 16.16 1.95
C PRO A 26 -8.82 16.45 3.45
N TRP A 27 -9.31 17.62 3.90
CA TRP A 27 -9.32 18.05 5.30
C TRP A 27 -10.60 17.72 6.07
N GLU A 28 -11.66 17.26 5.41
CA GLU A 28 -12.94 16.91 6.04
C GLU A 28 -13.04 15.41 6.39
N LEU A 29 -12.16 14.58 5.83
CA LEU A 29 -12.12 13.13 6.06
C LEU A 29 -11.68 12.69 7.46
N HIS A 30 -10.98 13.55 8.21
CA HIS A 30 -10.05 13.10 9.25
C HIS A 30 -10.68 12.38 10.45
N ASP A 31 -11.92 12.68 10.82
CA ASP A 31 -12.52 12.08 12.01
C ASP A 31 -13.46 10.90 11.68
N GLU A 32 -14.22 10.96 10.59
CA GLU A 32 -15.25 9.95 10.26
C GLU A 32 -14.71 8.74 9.48
N THR A 33 -13.51 8.83 8.90
CA THR A 33 -12.90 7.74 8.11
C THR A 33 -11.71 7.07 8.79
N GLN A 34 -11.25 7.62 9.92
CA GLN A 34 -10.08 7.10 10.63
C GLN A 34 -10.28 5.65 11.10
N TRP A 35 -11.49 5.28 11.53
CA TRP A 35 -11.80 3.91 11.93
C TRP A 35 -11.62 2.90 10.78
N PHE A 36 -11.95 3.31 9.54
CA PHE A 36 -11.79 2.46 8.36
C PHE A 36 -10.32 2.36 7.94
N ILE A 37 -9.58 3.46 8.06
CA ILE A 37 -8.12 3.46 7.84
C ILE A 37 -7.43 2.54 8.84
N ASP A 38 -7.82 2.59 10.11
CA ASP A 38 -7.27 1.74 11.18
C ASP A 38 -7.64 0.26 10.97
N ASP A 39 -8.87 -0.03 10.51
CA ASP A 39 -9.30 -1.38 10.15
C ASP A 39 -8.50 -1.95 8.98
N VAL A 40 -8.36 -1.18 7.88
CA VAL A 40 -7.55 -1.59 6.74
C VAL A 40 -6.09 -1.80 7.14
N LYS A 41 -5.53 -0.92 7.99
CA LYS A 41 -4.18 -1.06 8.52
C LYS A 41 -4.01 -2.36 9.31
N ALA A 42 -4.94 -2.65 10.24
CA ALA A 42 -4.92 -3.87 11.04
C ALA A 42 -5.07 -5.12 10.17
N THR A 43 -5.97 -5.08 9.18
CA THR A 43 -6.14 -6.17 8.22
C THR A 43 -4.86 -6.44 7.43
N VAL A 44 -4.25 -5.40 6.85
CA VAL A 44 -2.99 -5.54 6.11
C VAL A 44 -1.90 -6.14 7.01
N GLN A 45 -1.76 -5.64 8.24
CA GLN A 45 -0.78 -6.17 9.19
C GLN A 45 -1.04 -7.64 9.55
N SER A 46 -2.31 -8.07 9.63
CA SER A 46 -2.68 -9.45 9.94
C SER A 46 -2.40 -10.45 8.79
N LEU A 47 -2.49 -9.98 7.55
CA LEU A 47 -2.23 -10.76 6.33
C LEU A 47 -0.72 -10.91 6.05
N LEU A 48 0.10 -9.97 6.55
CA LEU A 48 1.53 -10.01 6.29
C LEU A 48 2.22 -11.20 6.99
N PRO A 49 3.21 -11.82 6.33
CA PRO A 49 4.04 -12.84 6.96
C PRO A 49 4.73 -12.33 8.22
N LYS A 50 5.02 -13.23 9.17
CA LYS A 50 5.74 -12.91 10.43
C LYS A 50 7.13 -12.28 10.25
N SER A 51 7.68 -12.27 9.04
CA SER A 51 8.92 -11.58 8.72
C SER A 51 8.75 -10.06 8.64
N PHE A 52 7.53 -9.56 8.51
CA PHE A 52 7.21 -8.15 8.60
C PHE A 52 7.03 -7.74 10.06
N THR A 53 7.58 -6.59 10.39
CA THR A 53 7.46 -5.96 11.71
C THR A 53 6.82 -4.60 11.54
N GLU A 54 6.03 -4.21 12.53
CA GLU A 54 5.58 -2.84 12.66
C GLU A 54 6.78 -1.91 12.86
N PRO A 55 6.84 -0.76 12.17
CA PRO A 55 7.92 0.18 12.37
C PRO A 55 7.88 0.73 13.81
N THR A 56 9.05 0.82 14.44
CA THR A 56 9.19 1.26 15.85
C THR A 56 8.70 2.69 16.08
N PHE A 57 8.60 3.49 15.01
CA PHE A 57 8.11 4.86 15.01
C PHE A 57 7.14 5.06 13.85
N ASN A 58 6.17 5.96 14.00
CA ASN A 58 5.31 6.38 12.89
C ASN A 58 6.16 7.10 11.84
N VAL A 59 6.62 6.36 10.83
CA VAL A 59 7.39 6.91 9.71
C VAL A 59 6.40 7.31 8.63
N ARG A 60 5.93 8.56 8.69
CA ARG A 60 5.28 9.20 7.54
C ARG A 60 6.35 9.69 6.57
N THR A 61 6.36 9.09 5.40
CA THR A 61 7.18 9.54 4.28
C THR A 61 6.36 10.48 3.39
N ARG A 62 7.01 11.08 2.39
CA ARG A 62 6.31 11.80 1.32
C ARG A 62 5.32 10.90 0.56
N ASP A 63 5.60 9.60 0.54
CA ASP A 63 4.94 8.60 -0.29
C ASP A 63 3.80 7.86 0.44
N GLY A 64 3.69 8.06 1.75
CA GLY A 64 2.69 7.41 2.61
C GLY A 64 3.19 7.11 4.01
N GLU A 65 2.31 6.55 4.83
CA GLU A 65 2.64 6.00 6.16
C GLU A 65 3.16 4.59 6.02
N ILE A 66 4.36 4.30 6.56
CA ILE A 66 4.86 2.92 6.63
C ILE A 66 4.08 2.21 7.73
N ILE A 67 3.35 1.16 7.38
CA ILE A 67 2.54 0.37 8.33
C ILE A 67 3.19 -0.97 8.70
N ALA A 68 4.10 -1.45 7.86
CA ALA A 68 4.91 -2.64 8.10
C ALA A 68 6.17 -2.62 7.23
N GLU A 69 7.25 -3.23 7.70
CA GLU A 69 8.47 -3.40 6.91
C GLU A 69 9.21 -4.69 7.26
N ASN A 70 10.06 -5.15 6.35
CA ASN A 70 11.06 -6.17 6.62
C ASN A 70 12.41 -5.78 6.00
N GLY A 71 13.37 -6.70 5.92
CA GLY A 71 14.68 -6.42 5.31
C GLY A 71 14.66 -6.14 3.80
N PHE A 72 13.54 -6.37 3.10
CA PHE A 72 13.42 -6.28 1.64
C PHE A 72 12.37 -5.27 1.16
N TYR A 73 11.26 -5.16 1.89
CA TYR A 73 10.07 -4.43 1.47
C TYR A 73 9.56 -3.50 2.58
N LYS A 74 8.92 -2.42 2.16
CA LYS A 74 8.10 -1.52 2.99
C LYS A 74 6.68 -1.59 2.47
N VAL A 75 5.72 -1.67 3.38
CA VAL A 75 4.29 -1.58 3.07
C VAL A 75 3.82 -0.20 3.49
N LEU A 76 3.38 0.56 2.50
CA LEU A 76 2.91 1.93 2.65
C LEU A 76 1.38 1.95 2.55
N LEU A 77 0.76 2.68 3.47
CA LEU A 77 -0.64 3.06 3.40
C LEU A 77 -0.72 4.55 3.13
N THR A 78 -1.50 4.93 2.12
CA THR A 78 -1.86 6.33 1.90
C THR A 78 -3.36 6.46 1.73
N SER A 79 -3.97 7.38 2.47
CA SER A 79 -5.36 7.77 2.28
C SER A 79 -5.45 9.00 1.38
N TRP A 80 -6.40 9.00 0.45
CA TRP A 80 -6.67 10.14 -0.43
C TRP A 80 -8.14 10.23 -0.79
N CYS A 81 -8.83 11.28 -0.32
CA CYS A 81 -10.22 11.64 -0.65
C CYS A 81 -11.22 10.48 -0.66
N SER A 82 -11.24 9.67 -1.72
CA SER A 82 -12.19 8.59 -1.96
C SER A 82 -11.58 7.19 -1.91
N TYR A 83 -10.28 7.02 -1.63
CA TYR A 83 -9.64 5.71 -1.61
C TYR A 83 -8.44 5.63 -0.66
N ILE A 84 -8.07 4.40 -0.31
CA ILE A 84 -6.82 4.05 0.36
C ILE A 84 -5.94 3.30 -0.63
N ALA A 85 -4.68 3.72 -0.78
CA ALA A 85 -3.67 3.03 -1.55
C ALA A 85 -2.76 2.20 -0.63
N ILE A 86 -2.64 0.91 -0.93
CA ILE A 86 -1.68 0.00 -0.30
C ILE A 86 -0.57 -0.27 -1.30
N SER A 87 0.66 0.11 -0.95
CA SER A 87 1.82 -0.05 -1.81
C SER A 87 2.88 -0.93 -1.16
N VAL A 88 3.34 -1.95 -1.89
CA VAL A 88 4.50 -2.76 -1.52
C VAL A 88 5.70 -2.19 -2.26
N GLN A 89 6.58 -1.50 -1.54
CA GLN A 89 7.77 -0.85 -2.08
C GLN A 89 9.03 -1.64 -1.75
N ILE A 90 9.94 -1.79 -2.72
CA ILE A 90 11.27 -2.37 -2.49
C ILE A 90 12.10 -1.36 -1.70
N LYS A 91 12.80 -1.81 -0.65
CA LYS A 91 13.74 -0.94 0.07
C LYS A 91 14.88 -0.53 -0.86
N GLU A 92 15.05 0.78 -1.03
CA GLU A 92 16.19 1.34 -1.74
C GLU A 92 17.38 1.48 -0.80
N ALA A 93 18.58 1.28 -1.34
CA ALA A 93 19.83 1.50 -0.62
C ALA A 93 19.93 2.97 -0.19
N ASN A 94 19.88 3.23 1.11
CA ASN A 94 20.23 4.55 1.65
C ASN A 94 21.75 4.68 1.74
N TRP A 95 22.28 5.91 1.71
CA TRP A 95 23.70 6.20 1.93
C TRP A 95 24.23 5.63 3.25
N SER A 96 23.37 5.56 4.28
CA SER A 96 23.69 4.96 5.58
C SER A 96 23.63 3.43 5.57
N GLU A 97 22.87 2.83 4.65
CA GLU A 97 22.62 1.39 4.59
C GLU A 97 22.62 0.90 3.13
N PRO A 98 23.79 0.94 2.46
CA PRO A 98 23.89 0.65 1.02
C PRO A 98 23.57 -0.81 0.66
N TRP A 99 23.42 -1.70 1.64
CA TRP A 99 23.07 -3.11 1.49
C TRP A 99 21.55 -3.36 1.48
N GLU A 100 20.69 -2.35 1.67
CA GLU A 100 19.23 -2.53 1.70
C GLU A 100 18.63 -2.84 0.31
N PHE A 101 19.26 -2.41 -0.78
CA PHE A 101 18.81 -2.81 -2.12
C PHE A 101 19.21 -4.25 -2.41
N ASN A 102 18.24 -5.16 -2.40
CA ASN A 102 18.48 -6.56 -2.69
C ASN A 102 17.92 -6.98 -4.07
N PRO A 103 18.77 -7.44 -5.01
CA PRO A 103 18.31 -7.94 -6.31
C PRO A 103 17.28 -9.08 -6.21
N LEU A 104 17.32 -9.86 -5.12
CA LEU A 104 16.31 -10.89 -4.86
C LEU A 104 14.94 -10.28 -4.51
N ALA A 105 14.92 -9.12 -3.87
CA ALA A 105 13.68 -8.39 -3.60
C ALA A 105 13.01 -7.95 -4.90
N LEU A 106 13.80 -7.50 -5.88
CA LEU A 106 13.31 -7.15 -7.22
C LEU A 106 12.75 -8.37 -7.96
N PHE A 107 13.46 -9.50 -7.93
CA PHE A 107 13.02 -10.73 -8.61
C PHE A 107 11.71 -11.28 -8.03
N HIS A 108 11.52 -11.20 -6.71
CA HIS A 108 10.32 -11.71 -6.03
C HIS A 108 9.23 -10.65 -5.79
N HIS A 109 9.44 -9.40 -6.22
CA HIS A 109 8.54 -8.28 -5.89
C HIS A 109 7.10 -8.53 -6.35
N ALA A 110 6.91 -8.93 -7.60
CA ALA A 110 5.59 -9.25 -8.14
C ALA A 110 4.90 -10.38 -7.36
N SER A 111 5.63 -11.46 -7.05
CA SER A 111 5.06 -12.58 -6.29
C SER A 111 4.70 -12.19 -4.86
N ALA A 112 5.50 -11.34 -4.22
CA ALA A 112 5.23 -10.87 -2.87
C ALA A 112 4.04 -9.91 -2.82
N SER A 113 3.92 -9.01 -3.79
CA SER A 113 2.81 -8.05 -3.87
C SER A 113 1.50 -8.73 -4.26
N THR A 114 1.48 -9.61 -5.27
CA THR A 114 0.28 -10.36 -5.68
C THR A 114 -0.30 -11.18 -4.52
N LYS A 115 0.53 -11.83 -3.70
CA LYS A 115 0.03 -12.59 -2.53
C LYS A 115 -0.76 -11.73 -1.55
N LEU A 116 -0.21 -10.55 -1.21
CA LEU A 116 -0.89 -9.62 -0.32
C LEU A 116 -2.18 -9.09 -0.97
N PHE A 117 -2.14 -8.77 -2.26
CA PHE A 117 -3.28 -8.20 -2.97
C PHE A 117 -4.40 -9.22 -3.20
N ASP A 118 -4.06 -10.47 -3.45
CA ASP A 118 -5.01 -11.57 -3.54
C ASP A 118 -5.77 -11.74 -2.21
N GLU A 119 -5.06 -11.75 -1.09
CA GLU A 119 -5.69 -11.85 0.24
C GLU A 119 -6.53 -10.61 0.58
N LEU A 120 -6.08 -9.41 0.20
CA LEU A 120 -6.87 -8.19 0.36
C LEU A 120 -8.13 -8.19 -0.51
N SER A 121 -8.07 -8.77 -1.72
CA SER A 121 -9.22 -8.87 -2.63
C SER A 121 -10.33 -9.78 -2.10
N GLU A 122 -10.04 -10.63 -1.10
CA GLU A 122 -11.06 -11.44 -0.42
C GLU A 122 -11.88 -10.63 0.59
N GLN A 123 -11.36 -9.49 1.06
CA GLN A 123 -11.97 -8.68 2.12
C GLN A 123 -12.49 -7.33 1.63
N TYR A 124 -11.89 -6.77 0.57
CA TYR A 124 -12.22 -5.45 0.04
C TYR A 124 -12.39 -5.45 -1.47
N GLU A 125 -13.12 -4.46 -1.99
CA GLU A 125 -13.15 -4.18 -3.43
C GLU A 125 -11.83 -3.52 -3.87
N VAL A 126 -10.89 -4.36 -4.29
CA VAL A 126 -9.54 -3.93 -4.67
C VAL A 126 -9.50 -3.54 -6.15
N ARG A 127 -8.84 -2.42 -6.44
CA ARG A 127 -8.64 -1.88 -7.80
C ARG A 127 -7.17 -1.64 -8.09
N ILE A 128 -6.81 -1.75 -9.36
CA ILE A 128 -5.45 -1.42 -9.85
C ILE A 128 -5.55 -0.19 -10.74
N ALA A 129 -4.59 0.73 -10.59
CA ALA A 129 -4.45 1.82 -11.54
C ALA A 129 -4.12 1.29 -12.94
N THR A 130 -4.94 1.64 -13.93
CA THR A 130 -4.68 1.36 -15.36
C THR A 130 -3.99 2.55 -16.04
N SER A 131 -4.14 3.74 -15.45
CA SER A 131 -3.42 4.96 -15.83
C SER A 131 -3.33 5.90 -14.62
N ALA A 132 -2.71 7.07 -14.81
CA ALA A 132 -2.69 8.13 -13.81
C ALA A 132 -4.09 8.63 -13.40
N TRP A 133 -5.14 8.30 -14.17
CA TRP A 133 -6.49 8.84 -13.98
C TRP A 133 -7.58 7.78 -13.86
N THR A 134 -7.28 6.51 -14.16
CA THR A 134 -8.28 5.44 -14.25
C THR A 134 -7.83 4.20 -13.48
N SER A 135 -8.77 3.50 -12.85
CA SER A 135 -8.54 2.22 -12.19
C SER A 135 -9.48 1.15 -12.73
N GLY A 136 -8.97 -0.07 -12.87
CA GLY A 136 -9.72 -1.27 -13.21
C GLY A 136 -9.91 -2.15 -11.98
N ALA A 137 -10.83 -3.10 -12.05
CA ALA A 137 -10.96 -4.13 -11.02
C ALA A 137 -9.67 -4.96 -10.93
N TYR A 138 -9.24 -5.29 -9.71
CA TYR A 138 -8.18 -6.26 -9.50
C TYR A 138 -8.68 -7.65 -9.91
N ILE A 139 -7.97 -8.30 -10.83
CA ILE A 139 -8.25 -9.68 -11.23
C ILE A 139 -7.19 -10.55 -10.57
N ARG A 140 -7.64 -11.45 -9.69
CA ARG A 140 -6.78 -12.42 -9.03
C ARG A 140 -6.04 -13.27 -10.07
N GLU A 141 -4.74 -13.43 -9.89
CA GLU A 141 -4.00 -14.41 -10.69
C GLU A 141 -4.36 -15.81 -10.18
N ALA A 142 -4.90 -16.66 -11.05
CA ALA A 142 -5.21 -18.04 -10.70
C ALA A 142 -3.90 -18.78 -10.38
N ALA A 143 -3.80 -19.30 -9.15
CA ALA A 143 -2.67 -20.07 -8.64
C ALA A 143 -2.37 -21.33 -9.46
#